data_AF-A0AAW1U2R8-F1
#
_entry.id   AF-A0AAW1U2R8-F1
#
_cell.length_a   1.000
_cell.length_b   1.000
_cell.length_c   1.000
_cell.angle_alpha   90.00
_cell.angle_beta   90.00
_cell.angle_gamma   90.00
#
_symmetry.space_group_name_H-M   'P 1'
#
loop_
_entity.id
_entity.type
_entity.pdbx_description
1 polymer ?
#
loop_
_entity_poly.entity_id
_entity_poly.type
_entity_poly.pdbx_seq_one_letter_code
_entity_poly.pdbx_strand_id
1 'polypeptide(L)'
;MSDFVRLGILETLIIMSIFYSKKGISVYFLSNTPCQICEFPGEQTLGFGNSPVNRPLTKVQNGRMRFDEVTKNCESKEELRNNLIKFLKSNEKNLPDSELEWRAPQAFEYLSSIYVAMEQGYGTRTHTVVLVDDEWNIEFYEDTMESPIDADNIVWKNKLLKSSL
;
A
#
# COMPACT_ATOMS: atom_id res chain seq x y z
N MET A 1 -8.17 -2.22 -20.80
CA MET A 1 -7.05 -2.32 -19.85
C MET A 1 -7.07 -1.00 -19.11
N SER A 2 -7.21 -1.05 -17.78
CA SER A 2 -8.02 -0.08 -17.01
C SER A 2 -7.23 0.82 -16.07
N ASP A 3 -7.85 1.95 -15.72
CA ASP A 3 -7.17 3.12 -15.18
C ASP A 3 -7.51 3.30 -13.69
N PHE A 4 -6.51 3.33 -12.82
CA PHE A 4 -6.68 3.45 -11.35
C PHE A 4 -6.13 4.82 -10.86
N VAL A 5 -6.56 5.33 -9.69
CA VAL A 5 -6.10 6.60 -9.06
C VAL A 5 -6.53 6.62 -7.56
N ARG A 6 -5.67 6.38 -6.55
CA ARG A 6 -6.11 6.31 -5.11
C ARG A 6 -5.13 6.80 -4.03
N LEU A 7 -5.67 7.12 -2.83
CA LEU A 7 -5.09 7.86 -1.69
C LEU A 7 -5.29 7.08 -0.34
N GLY A 8 -4.48 7.30 0.72
CA GLY A 8 -4.51 6.48 1.97
C GLY A 8 -4.19 7.20 3.31
N ILE A 9 -4.20 6.46 4.45
CA ILE A 9 -4.11 6.99 5.84
C ILE A 9 -3.30 6.07 6.83
N LEU A 10 -2.41 6.70 7.63
CA LEU A 10 -1.75 6.38 8.93
C LEU A 10 -0.79 5.16 9.20
N GLU A 11 0.33 5.56 9.84
CA GLU A 11 1.30 4.87 10.75
C GLU A 11 2.13 3.66 10.32
N THR A 12 1.61 2.63 9.63
CA THR A 12 2.47 1.66 8.91
C THR A 12 2.38 1.83 7.40
N LEU A 13 1.98 3.04 6.98
CA LEU A 13 1.44 3.33 5.67
C LEU A 13 2.46 3.08 4.56
N ILE A 14 2.28 1.97 3.85
CA ILE A 14 2.75 1.78 2.49
C ILE A 14 1.56 2.06 1.57
N ILE A 15 1.58 3.18 0.84
CA ILE A 15 0.64 3.42 -0.26
C ILE A 15 1.29 2.89 -1.53
N MET A 16 0.54 2.08 -2.29
CA MET A 16 0.86 1.76 -3.66
C MET A 16 -0.34 2.05 -4.54
N SER A 17 -0.05 2.68 -5.67
CA SER A 17 -1.05 3.27 -6.55
C SER A 17 -0.49 3.37 -7.96
N ILE A 18 -1.25 2.88 -8.93
CA ILE A 18 -1.03 3.14 -10.36
C ILE A 18 -1.96 4.27 -10.76
N PHE A 19 -1.50 5.10 -11.69
CA PHE A 19 -2.27 6.17 -12.31
C PHE A 19 -2.16 6.04 -13.84
N TYR A 20 -3.28 6.08 -14.54
CA TYR A 20 -3.36 6.05 -16.01
C TYR A 20 -4.37 7.11 -16.48
N SER A 21 -4.11 7.74 -17.63
CA SER A 21 -5.05 8.68 -18.25
C SER A 21 -4.74 8.89 -19.73
N LYS A 22 -5.75 8.66 -20.58
CA LYS A 22 -5.74 9.00 -22.01
C LYS A 22 -5.44 10.49 -22.32
N LYS A 23 -5.50 11.38 -21.33
CA LYS A 23 -5.20 12.83 -21.44
C LYS A 23 -3.90 13.24 -20.73
N GLY A 24 -3.10 12.27 -20.27
CA GLY A 24 -1.99 12.48 -19.35
C GLY A 24 -2.46 12.67 -17.91
N ILE A 25 -1.54 12.46 -16.97
CA ILE A 25 -1.70 12.67 -15.53
C ILE A 25 -0.42 13.29 -14.98
N SER A 26 -0.58 14.13 -13.96
CA SER A 26 0.48 14.46 -12.99
C SER A 26 -0.03 14.11 -11.59
N VAL A 27 0.77 13.36 -10.83
CA VAL A 27 0.47 13.06 -9.42
C VAL A 27 1.35 13.93 -8.54
N TYR A 28 0.75 14.60 -7.56
CA TYR A 28 1.44 15.46 -6.61
C TYR A 28 1.54 14.76 -5.26
N PHE A 29 2.76 14.51 -4.81
CA PHE A 29 3.05 14.04 -3.45
C PHE A 29 3.46 15.22 -2.58
N LEU A 30 2.83 15.37 -1.42
CA LEU A 30 3.14 16.39 -0.43
C LEU A 30 3.62 15.71 0.85
N SER A 31 4.80 16.07 1.34
CA SER A 31 5.30 15.65 2.66
C SER A 31 5.56 16.87 3.54
N ASN A 32 5.34 16.68 4.85
CA ASN A 32 5.75 17.62 5.88
C ASN A 32 7.20 17.39 6.35
N THR A 33 7.74 16.17 6.19
CA THR A 33 9.05 15.75 6.72
C THR A 33 9.80 14.85 5.73
N PRO A 34 10.81 15.36 5.00
CA PRO A 34 11.11 16.78 4.81
C PRO A 34 9.92 17.51 4.16
N CYS A 35 9.79 18.81 4.39
CA CYS A 35 8.77 19.61 3.72
C CYS A 35 9.10 19.68 2.21
N GLN A 36 8.34 18.96 1.38
CA GLN A 36 8.56 18.88 -0.05
C GLN A 36 7.26 18.63 -0.81
N ILE A 37 7.21 19.15 -2.03
CA ILE A 37 6.21 18.80 -3.05
C ILE A 37 6.97 18.12 -4.19
N CYS A 38 6.54 16.93 -4.58
CA CYS A 38 7.09 16.19 -5.71
C CYS A 38 6.00 15.97 -6.75
N GLU A 39 6.26 16.36 -8.00
CA GLU A 39 5.42 16.00 -9.14
C GLU A 39 5.94 14.70 -9.77
N PHE A 40 5.01 13.80 -10.09
CA PHE A 40 5.25 12.59 -10.88
C PHE A 40 4.40 12.67 -12.15
N PRO A 41 4.98 13.11 -13.28
CA PRO A 41 4.27 13.17 -14.55
C PRO A 41 4.19 11.80 -15.22
N GLY A 42 3.09 11.56 -15.94
CA GLY A 42 2.89 10.37 -16.76
C GLY A 42 2.32 9.17 -16.03
N GLU A 43 2.22 8.06 -16.75
CA GLU A 43 1.62 6.81 -16.28
C GLU A 43 2.70 5.95 -15.64
N GLN A 44 2.70 5.89 -14.32
CA GLN A 44 3.65 5.08 -13.57
C GLN A 44 3.09 4.60 -12.24
N THR A 45 3.65 3.50 -11.76
CA THR A 45 3.39 2.99 -10.42
C THR A 45 4.14 3.81 -9.40
N LEU A 46 3.41 4.28 -8.41
CA LEU A 46 3.92 5.04 -7.28
C LEU A 46 3.85 4.18 -6.02
N GLY A 47 4.94 4.19 -5.27
CA GLY A 47 5.06 3.57 -3.97
C GLY A 47 5.56 4.61 -2.97
N PHE A 48 4.82 4.80 -1.88
CA PHE A 48 5.14 5.72 -0.81
C PHE A 48 5.18 4.99 0.52
N GLY A 49 6.05 5.41 1.42
CA GLY A 49 6.17 4.86 2.77
C GLY A 49 6.53 5.94 3.79
N ASN A 50 6.80 5.53 5.03
CA ASN A 50 7.26 6.42 6.11
C ASN A 50 8.74 6.86 5.97
N SER A 51 9.21 7.11 4.75
CA SER A 51 10.54 7.63 4.45
C SER A 51 10.50 8.64 3.28
N PRO A 52 11.54 9.49 3.12
CA PRO A 52 11.59 10.44 2.01
C PRO A 52 11.54 9.77 0.64
N VAL A 53 10.90 10.39 -0.36
CA VAL A 53 10.80 9.87 -1.74
C VAL A 53 12.17 9.57 -2.37
N ASN A 54 13.20 10.35 -2.03
CA ASN A 54 14.57 10.16 -2.50
C ASN A 54 15.38 9.14 -1.69
N ARG A 55 14.81 8.60 -0.59
CA ARG A 55 15.33 7.50 0.23
C ARG A 55 14.17 6.56 0.61
N PRO A 56 13.56 5.88 -0.36
CA PRO A 56 12.45 4.97 -0.10
C PRO A 56 12.95 3.76 0.70
N LEU A 57 12.14 3.27 1.64
CA LEU A 57 12.40 1.97 2.28
C LEU A 57 12.44 0.88 1.21
N THR A 58 13.26 -0.15 1.41
CA THR A 58 13.45 -1.25 0.45
C THR A 58 12.15 -2.00 0.22
N LYS A 59 11.30 -2.14 1.26
CA LYS A 59 9.94 -2.68 1.13
C LYS A 59 8.99 -1.88 0.23
N VAL A 60 9.21 -0.57 0.10
CA VAL A 60 8.43 0.27 -0.84
C VAL A 60 8.91 0.04 -2.27
N GLN A 61 10.22 -0.09 -2.48
CA GLN A 61 10.80 -0.36 -3.81
C GLN A 61 10.39 -1.75 -4.33
N ASN A 62 10.59 -2.79 -3.51
CA ASN A 62 10.23 -4.17 -3.83
C ASN A 62 8.71 -4.35 -3.96
N GLY A 63 7.95 -3.80 -3.02
CA GLY A 63 6.49 -3.84 -3.08
C GLY A 63 5.94 -3.18 -4.34
N ARG A 64 6.56 -2.08 -4.82
CA ARG A 64 6.15 -1.43 -6.08
C ARG A 64 6.32 -2.36 -7.28
N MET A 65 7.44 -3.08 -7.36
CA MET A 65 7.68 -4.06 -8.44
C MET A 65 6.66 -5.21 -8.38
N ARG A 66 6.36 -5.70 -7.17
CA ARG A 66 5.35 -6.75 -6.98
C ARG A 66 3.92 -6.28 -7.21
N PHE A 67 3.61 -5.01 -6.96
CA PHE A 67 2.32 -4.39 -7.29
C PHE A 67 2.10 -4.33 -8.80
N ASP A 68 3.15 -4.02 -9.57
CA ASP A 68 3.14 -4.11 -11.04
C ASP A 68 2.86 -5.53 -11.53
N GLU A 69 3.51 -6.53 -10.94
CA GLU A 69 3.29 -7.94 -11.28
C GLU A 69 1.86 -8.37 -10.96
N VAL A 70 1.33 -7.99 -9.80
CA VAL A 70 -0.06 -8.29 -9.42
C VAL A 70 -1.05 -7.63 -10.38
N THR A 71 -0.87 -6.34 -10.69
CA THR A 71 -1.82 -5.59 -11.53
C THR A 71 -1.79 -6.00 -13.00
N LYS A 72 -0.66 -6.50 -13.52
CA LYS A 72 -0.53 -6.97 -14.92
C LYS A 72 -1.05 -8.40 -15.15
N ASN A 73 -1.08 -9.23 -14.11
CA ASN A 73 -1.35 -10.68 -14.23
C ASN A 73 -2.72 -11.10 -13.64
N CYS A 74 -3.76 -10.26 -13.75
CA CYS A 74 -5.11 -10.58 -13.28
C CYS A 74 -6.14 -10.54 -14.43
N GLU A 75 -7.00 -11.56 -14.49
CA GLU A 75 -8.06 -11.70 -15.49
C GLU A 75 -9.40 -11.06 -15.04
N SER A 76 -9.56 -10.81 -13.73
CA SER A 76 -10.79 -10.22 -13.17
C SER A 76 -10.56 -9.22 -12.04
N LYS A 77 -11.54 -8.33 -11.81
CA LYS A 77 -11.54 -7.37 -10.69
C LYS A 77 -11.49 -8.05 -9.31
N GLU A 78 -12.13 -9.22 -9.18
CA GLU A 78 -12.12 -10.04 -7.98
C GLU A 78 -10.75 -10.69 -7.73
N GLU A 79 -10.15 -11.29 -8.75
CA GLU A 79 -8.79 -11.83 -8.68
C GLU A 79 -7.78 -10.74 -8.31
N LEU A 80 -7.85 -9.59 -8.97
CA LEU A 80 -7.01 -8.43 -8.68
C LEU A 80 -7.11 -8.01 -7.21
N ARG A 81 -8.34 -7.88 -6.70
CA ARG A 81 -8.58 -7.54 -5.29
C ARG A 81 -7.98 -8.58 -4.34
N ASN A 82 -8.18 -9.87 -4.63
CA ASN A 82 -7.69 -10.96 -3.78
C ASN A 82 -6.16 -11.06 -3.81
N ASN A 83 -5.53 -10.87 -4.97
CA ASN A 83 -4.08 -10.84 -5.14
C ASN A 83 -3.46 -9.61 -4.46
N LEU A 84 -4.11 -8.44 -4.51
CA LEU A 84 -3.69 -7.25 -3.77
C LEU A 84 -3.77 -7.44 -2.25
N ILE A 85 -4.81 -8.12 -1.72
CA ILE A 85 -4.88 -8.45 -0.29
C ILE A 85 -3.81 -9.45 0.12
N LYS A 86 -3.56 -10.49 -0.69
CA LYS A 86 -2.46 -11.44 -0.47
C LYS A 86 -1.09 -10.75 -0.47
N PHE A 87 -0.90 -9.78 -1.36
CA PHE A 87 0.29 -8.93 -1.42
C PHE A 87 0.45 -8.06 -0.15
N LEU A 88 -0.61 -7.37 0.27
CA LEU A 88 -0.61 -6.53 1.47
C LEU A 88 -0.37 -7.34 2.75
N LYS A 89 -0.80 -8.61 2.79
CA LYS A 89 -0.54 -9.57 3.88
C LYS A 89 0.84 -10.25 3.81
N SER A 90 1.75 -9.82 2.93
CA SER A 90 3.08 -10.41 2.79
C SER A 90 3.99 -10.10 3.99
N ASN A 91 4.39 -11.15 4.70
CA ASN A 91 5.38 -11.11 5.80
C ASN A 91 6.84 -11.19 5.32
N GLU A 92 7.07 -11.16 4.00
CA GLU A 92 8.39 -11.21 3.37
C GLU A 92 9.27 -10.03 3.81
N LYS A 93 10.48 -10.35 4.26
CA LYS A 93 11.44 -9.38 4.82
C LYS A 93 12.25 -8.74 3.70
N ASN A 94 12.10 -7.43 3.52
CA ASN A 94 12.81 -6.68 2.48
C ASN A 94 14.11 -6.13 3.06
N LEU A 95 15.09 -7.01 3.22
CA LEU A 95 16.41 -6.71 3.75
C LEU A 95 17.49 -6.99 2.68
N PRO A 96 18.65 -6.30 2.71
CA PRO A 96 19.01 -5.20 3.63
C PRO A 96 18.21 -3.93 3.36
N ASP A 97 18.04 -3.06 4.38
CA ASP A 97 17.32 -1.78 4.23
C ASP A 97 18.02 -0.69 5.05
N SER A 98 19.01 -0.03 4.43
CA SER A 98 19.84 0.98 5.09
C SER A 98 19.10 2.19 5.67
N GLU A 99 17.96 2.61 5.07
CA GLU A 99 17.15 3.70 5.63
C GLU A 99 16.35 3.20 6.85
N LEU A 100 15.86 1.96 6.83
CA LEU A 100 15.18 1.36 7.98
C LEU A 100 16.14 1.04 9.14
N GLU A 101 17.31 0.49 8.83
CA GLU A 101 18.41 0.23 9.78
C GLU A 101 18.87 1.53 10.47
N TRP A 102 18.98 2.63 9.72
CA TRP A 102 19.33 3.94 10.28
C TRP A 102 18.23 4.53 11.18
N ARG A 103 16.95 4.42 10.77
CA ARG A 103 15.81 4.99 11.51
C ARG A 103 15.40 4.19 12.74
N ALA A 104 15.50 2.87 12.66
CA ALA A 104 14.95 1.93 13.65
C ALA A 104 15.91 0.74 13.88
N PRO A 105 17.16 0.97 14.31
CA PRO A 105 18.20 -0.08 14.38
C PRO A 105 17.85 -1.25 15.32
N GLN A 106 16.92 -1.07 16.25
CA GLN A 106 16.46 -2.12 17.17
C GLN A 106 15.24 -2.91 16.65
N ALA A 107 14.59 -2.45 15.58
CA ALA A 107 13.32 -2.99 15.09
C ALA A 107 13.28 -3.18 13.55
N PHE A 108 14.39 -2.93 12.84
CA PHE A 108 14.42 -2.93 11.37
C PHE A 108 13.98 -4.27 10.77
N GLU A 109 14.44 -5.41 11.33
CA GLU A 109 14.01 -6.74 10.87
C GLU A 109 12.49 -6.93 11.00
N TYR A 110 11.93 -6.62 12.17
CA TYR A 110 10.49 -6.67 12.43
C TYR A 110 9.71 -5.78 11.44
N LEU A 111 10.16 -4.54 11.23
CA LEU A 111 9.52 -3.54 10.37
C LEU A 111 9.77 -3.71 8.86
N SER A 112 10.66 -4.60 8.41
CA SER A 112 11.08 -4.74 7.00
C SER A 112 10.05 -5.42 6.08
N SER A 113 8.96 -5.96 6.62
CA SER A 113 7.87 -6.55 5.83
C SER A 113 6.76 -5.55 5.50
N ILE A 114 5.96 -5.86 4.48
CA ILE A 114 4.78 -5.07 4.09
C ILE A 114 3.70 -5.21 5.16
N TYR A 115 3.35 -6.46 5.47
CA TYR A 115 2.58 -6.80 6.65
C TYR A 115 3.51 -6.82 7.88
N VAL A 116 3.21 -5.96 8.84
CA VAL A 116 3.85 -5.98 10.16
C VAL A 116 2.87 -6.68 11.12
N ALA A 117 3.20 -7.89 11.56
CA ALA A 117 2.34 -8.66 12.47
C ALA A 117 2.18 -7.93 13.81
N MET A 118 1.03 -8.10 14.48
CA MET A 118 0.79 -7.49 15.78
C MET A 118 1.73 -8.09 16.83
N GLU A 119 2.67 -7.31 17.32
CA GLU A 119 3.57 -7.67 18.41
C GLU A 119 3.68 -6.47 19.37
N GLN A 120 3.63 -6.73 20.68
CA GLN A 120 3.81 -5.72 21.75
C GLN A 120 2.90 -4.47 21.61
N GLY A 121 1.72 -4.62 21.00
CA GLY A 121 0.75 -3.54 20.80
C GLY A 121 0.92 -2.72 19.50
N TYR A 122 1.89 -3.06 18.64
CA TYR A 122 2.11 -2.41 17.35
C TYR A 122 1.94 -3.40 16.19
N GLY A 123 1.48 -2.93 15.02
CA GLY A 123 1.32 -3.74 13.82
C GLY A 123 0.32 -3.18 12.80
N THR A 124 0.22 -3.84 11.66
CA THR A 124 -0.73 -3.53 10.58
C THR A 124 -2.12 -4.03 10.95
N ARG A 125 -3.02 -3.10 11.32
CA ARG A 125 -4.39 -3.40 11.79
C ARG A 125 -5.45 -3.48 10.67
N THR A 126 -5.15 -2.91 9.52
CA THR A 126 -6.08 -2.75 8.39
C THR A 126 -5.32 -2.86 7.07
N HIS A 127 -5.91 -3.57 6.11
CA HIS A 127 -5.51 -3.56 4.71
C HIS A 127 -6.66 -2.96 3.88
N THR A 128 -6.38 -1.99 3.02
CA THR A 128 -7.40 -1.33 2.19
C THR A 128 -7.05 -1.48 0.72
N VAL A 129 -7.95 -2.09 -0.06
CA VAL A 129 -7.81 -2.31 -1.50
C VAL A 129 -8.75 -1.44 -2.33
N VAL A 130 -8.17 -1.08 -3.48
CA VAL A 130 -8.26 0.26 -4.01
C VAL A 130 -8.40 0.22 -5.54
N LEU A 131 -9.61 -0.02 -6.06
CA LEU A 131 -9.90 -0.19 -7.50
C LEU A 131 -11.04 0.73 -8.00
N VAL A 132 -10.70 1.83 -8.70
CA VAL A 132 -11.62 2.63 -9.53
C VAL A 132 -11.63 2.04 -10.96
N ASP A 133 -12.70 2.21 -11.74
CA ASP A 133 -12.69 1.97 -13.20
C ASP A 133 -13.05 3.21 -14.02
N ASP A 134 -13.02 3.08 -15.36
CA ASP A 134 -13.19 4.16 -16.33
C ASP A 134 -14.64 4.70 -16.41
N GLU A 135 -15.61 3.96 -15.87
CA GLU A 135 -16.99 4.39 -15.64
C GLU A 135 -17.16 5.10 -14.26
N TRP A 136 -16.06 5.35 -13.54
CA TRP A 136 -16.05 5.91 -12.18
C TRP A 136 -16.76 5.05 -11.12
N ASN A 137 -16.88 3.74 -11.34
CA ASN A 137 -17.28 2.85 -10.26
C ASN A 137 -16.11 2.66 -9.28
N ILE A 138 -16.42 2.75 -8.00
CA ILE A 138 -15.48 2.71 -6.88
C ILE A 138 -15.80 1.46 -6.05
N GLU A 139 -14.92 0.47 -6.07
CA GLU A 139 -14.91 -0.59 -5.06
C GLU A 139 -13.91 -0.23 -3.96
N PHE A 140 -14.39 -0.09 -2.73
CA PHE A 140 -13.57 0.08 -1.53
C PHE A 140 -13.66 -1.22 -0.73
N TYR A 141 -12.57 -1.98 -0.71
CA TYR A 141 -12.46 -3.19 0.08
C TYR A 141 -11.54 -2.93 1.27
N GLU A 142 -11.99 -3.30 2.45
CA GLU A 142 -11.20 -3.19 3.68
C GLU A 142 -11.17 -4.57 4.37
N ASP A 143 -10.02 -4.93 4.92
CA ASP A 143 -9.82 -6.11 5.76
C ASP A 143 -9.10 -5.69 7.03
N THR A 144 -9.85 -5.59 8.13
CA THR A 144 -9.48 -4.92 9.39
C THR A 144 -9.63 -5.87 10.57
N MET A 145 -8.75 -5.77 11.54
CA MET A 145 -8.85 -6.51 12.80
C MET A 145 -10.11 -6.11 13.57
N GLU A 146 -10.86 -7.10 14.07
CA GLU A 146 -11.99 -6.85 14.96
C GLU A 146 -11.53 -6.15 16.24
N SER A 147 -12.31 -5.18 16.71
CA SER A 147 -12.10 -4.50 17.99
C SER A 147 -13.04 -5.07 19.06
N PRO A 148 -12.57 -5.33 20.29
CA PRO A 148 -11.19 -5.16 20.78
C PRO A 148 -10.22 -6.15 20.14
N ILE A 149 -8.99 -5.69 19.84
CA ILE A 149 -7.96 -6.52 19.22
C ILE A 149 -7.36 -7.44 20.29
N ASP A 150 -7.56 -8.73 20.13
CA ASP A 150 -6.81 -9.78 20.83
C ASP A 150 -5.56 -10.12 20.01
N ALA A 151 -4.38 -9.97 20.61
CA ALA A 151 -3.11 -10.24 19.95
C ALA A 151 -2.81 -11.74 19.81
N ASP A 152 -3.34 -12.56 20.72
CA ASP A 152 -3.18 -14.03 20.70
C ASP A 152 -4.22 -14.69 19.78
N ASN A 153 -5.35 -14.02 19.51
CA ASN A 153 -6.44 -14.49 18.66
C ASN A 153 -6.97 -13.40 17.71
N ILE A 154 -6.14 -13.02 16.73
CA ILE A 154 -6.46 -11.98 15.75
C ILE A 154 -7.60 -12.43 14.82
N VAL A 155 -8.79 -11.83 15.01
CA VAL A 155 -9.93 -11.98 14.10
C VAL A 155 -9.93 -10.87 13.04
N TRP A 156 -9.99 -11.25 11.77
CA TRP A 156 -10.09 -10.31 10.64
C TRP A 156 -11.54 -10.21 10.14
N LYS A 157 -12.00 -8.98 9.89
CA LYS A 157 -13.29 -8.68 9.25
C LYS A 157 -13.07 -7.91 7.96
N ASN A 158 -13.63 -8.44 6.88
CA ASN A 158 -13.67 -7.74 5.60
C ASN A 158 -14.99 -7.00 5.37
N LYS A 159 -14.91 -5.93 4.57
CA LYS A 159 -16.03 -5.11 4.15
C LYS A 159 -15.82 -4.64 2.72
N LEU A 160 -16.80 -4.86 1.85
CA LEU A 160 -16.83 -4.31 0.49
C LEU A 160 -17.91 -3.23 0.41
N LEU A 161 -17.50 -2.02 0.07
CA LEU A 161 -18.37 -0.89 -0.27
C LEU A 161 -18.27 -0.62 -1.76
N LYS A 162 -19.40 -0.34 -2.40
CA LYS A 162 -19.47 0.06 -3.81
C LYS A 162 -20.14 1.43 -3.91
N SER A 163 -19.60 2.29 -4.77
CA SER A 163 -20.13 3.62 -5.09
C SER A 163 -19.92 3.90 -6.57
N SER A 164 -20.73 4.76 -7.15
CA SER A 164 -20.51 5.39 -8.46
C SER A 164 -20.55 6.91 -8.28
N LEU A 165 -19.94 7.65 -9.19
CA LEU A 165 -20.02 9.12 -9.28
C LEU A 165 -21.01 9.56 -10.38
#